data_AF-A0A7S2SES2-F1
#
_entry.id   AF-A0A7S2SES2-F1
#
_cell.length_a   1.000
_cell.length_b   1.000
_cell.length_c   1.000
_cell.angle_alpha   90.00
_cell.angle_beta   90.00
_cell.angle_gamma   90.00
#
_symmetry.space_group_name_H-M   'P 1'
#
loop_
_entity.id
_entity.type
_entity.pdbx_description
1 polymer ?
#
loop_
_entity_poly.entity_id
_entity_poly.type
_entity_poly.pdbx_seq_one_letter_code
_entity_poly.pdbx_strand_id
1 'polypeptide(L)'
;VPENALAIYEKVEEFRRETGNLELIVQKYNKMQTSLLPVERPLVRSHLSKIDKVVNQGLRTLTWKSHGIEAFITEATTTVREADDILCTMKESLSHIDELLEGWAETAMIHRVSKSVPIDEFDINTKRGLAIKYQLITEGGKEIHKLLKDIVKKLKVSA
;
A
#
# COMPACT_ATOMS: atom_id res chain seq x y z
N VAL A 1 22.86 12.18 43.28
CA VAL A 1 22.45 12.50 41.88
C VAL A 1 21.93 13.94 41.89
N PRO A 2 22.33 14.81 40.94
CA PRO A 2 21.81 16.18 40.87
C PRO A 2 20.29 16.21 40.66
N GLU A 3 19.61 17.20 41.23
CA GLU A 3 18.14 17.34 41.16
C GLU A 3 17.62 17.38 39.72
N ASN A 4 18.33 18.10 38.84
CA ASN A 4 18.02 18.14 37.40
C ASN A 4 18.09 16.76 36.72
N ALA A 5 18.98 15.88 37.17
CA ALA A 5 19.11 14.54 36.59
C ALA A 5 18.00 13.61 37.10
N LEU A 6 17.53 13.79 38.34
CA LEU A 6 16.37 13.06 38.87
C LEU A 6 15.10 13.44 38.12
N ALA A 7 14.86 14.74 37.88
CA ALA A 7 13.70 15.22 37.13
C ALA A 7 13.64 14.71 35.68
N ILE A 8 14.80 14.50 35.04
CA ILE A 8 14.85 13.88 33.70
C ILE A 8 14.57 12.38 33.79
N TYR A 9 15.14 11.71 34.80
CA TYR A 9 14.94 10.27 35.00
C TYR A 9 13.47 9.92 35.26
N GLU A 10 12.72 10.76 35.97
CA GLU A 10 11.28 10.60 36.18
C GLU A 10 10.47 10.55 34.87
N LYS A 11 10.97 11.18 33.80
CA LYS A 11 10.33 11.21 32.47
C LYS A 11 10.93 10.23 31.46
N VAL A 12 11.85 9.36 31.89
CA VAL A 12 12.60 8.49 30.97
C VAL A 12 11.69 7.58 30.14
N GLU A 13 10.65 7.01 30.75
CA GLU A 13 9.70 6.14 30.05
C GLU A 13 8.79 6.91 29.08
N GLU A 14 8.44 8.16 29.40
CA GLU A 14 7.68 9.05 28.51
C GLU A 14 8.51 9.32 27.24
N PHE A 15 9.75 9.79 27.41
CA PHE A 15 10.65 10.03 26.28
C PHE A 15 10.96 8.76 25.49
N ARG A 16 11.10 7.60 26.15
CA ARG A 16 11.31 6.32 25.48
C ARG A 16 10.12 5.95 24.58
N ARG A 17 8.89 6.16 25.05
CA ARG A 17 7.67 5.93 24.27
C ARG A 17 7.56 6.91 23.09
N GLU A 18 7.79 8.19 23.35
CA GLU A 18 7.72 9.24 22.33
C GLU A 18 8.75 9.04 21.22
N THR A 19 10.02 8.77 21.58
CA THR A 19 11.09 8.46 20.62
C THR A 19 10.78 7.21 19.81
N GLY A 20 10.24 6.16 20.44
CA GLY A 20 9.79 4.96 19.72
C GLY A 20 8.71 5.25 18.67
N ASN A 21 7.73 6.08 18.99
CA ASN A 21 6.69 6.48 18.03
C ASN A 21 7.26 7.33 16.88
N LEU A 22 8.17 8.26 17.19
CA LEU A 22 8.85 9.08 16.19
C LEU A 22 9.71 8.23 15.25
N GLU A 23 10.39 7.20 15.78
CA GLU A 23 11.16 6.23 14.99
C GLU A 23 10.24 5.51 13.98
N LEU A 24 9.05 5.06 14.41
CA LEU A 24 8.07 4.42 13.51
C LEU A 24 7.58 5.37 12.41
N ILE A 25 7.36 6.65 12.73
CA ILE A 25 7.01 7.69 11.75
C ILE A 25 8.11 7.82 10.70
N VAL A 26 9.37 7.95 11.13
CA VAL A 26 10.53 8.09 10.25
C VAL A 26 10.67 6.87 9.34
N GLN A 27 10.60 5.67 9.90
CA GLN A 27 10.71 4.42 9.14
C GLN A 27 9.63 4.30 8.06
N LYS A 28 8.35 4.53 8.41
CA LYS A 28 7.24 4.50 7.46
C LYS A 28 7.39 5.57 6.38
N TYR A 29 7.70 6.80 6.76
CA TYR A 29 7.83 7.90 5.81
C TYR A 29 8.98 7.67 4.81
N ASN A 30 10.13 7.22 5.30
CA ASN A 30 11.26 6.89 4.44
C ASN A 30 10.94 5.71 3.52
N LYS A 31 10.28 4.66 4.01
CA LYS A 31 9.83 3.52 3.19
C LYS A 31 8.89 3.98 2.08
N MET A 32 7.95 4.90 2.35
CA MET A 32 7.09 5.46 1.32
C MET A 32 7.91 6.22 0.27
N GLN A 33 8.84 7.06 0.68
CA GLN A 33 9.68 7.85 -0.24
C GLN A 33 10.54 6.97 -1.16
N THR A 34 11.05 5.84 -0.68
CA THR A 34 11.90 4.92 -1.46
C THR A 34 11.12 3.93 -2.31
N SER A 35 9.92 3.53 -1.91
CA SER A 35 9.11 2.54 -2.62
C SER A 35 8.18 3.11 -3.69
N LEU A 36 7.96 4.43 -3.68
CA LEU A 36 7.07 5.12 -4.61
C LEU A 36 7.70 5.30 -6.00
N LEU A 37 7.03 4.76 -7.02
CA LEU A 37 7.39 4.95 -8.41
C LEU A 37 7.00 6.36 -8.92
N PRO A 38 7.63 6.86 -10.00
CA PRO A 38 7.30 8.16 -10.57
C PRO A 38 5.82 8.35 -10.93
N VAL A 39 5.17 7.27 -11.37
CA VAL A 39 3.73 7.27 -11.73
C VAL A 39 2.80 7.17 -10.52
N GLU A 40 3.28 6.64 -9.40
CA GLU A 40 2.51 6.50 -8.15
C GLU A 40 2.56 7.79 -7.32
N ARG A 41 3.69 8.51 -7.35
CA ARG A 41 3.90 9.74 -6.56
C ARG A 41 2.79 10.78 -6.73
N PRO A 42 2.29 11.09 -7.95
CA PRO A 42 1.19 12.03 -8.13
C PRO A 42 -0.10 11.63 -7.40
N LEU A 43 -0.40 10.33 -7.34
CA LEU A 43 -1.63 9.80 -6.74
C LEU A 43 -1.67 10.03 -5.23
N VAL A 44 -0.51 9.92 -4.56
CA VAL A 44 -0.39 10.09 -3.11
C VAL A 44 0.15 11.45 -2.68
N ARG A 45 0.39 12.38 -3.63
CA ARG A 45 1.01 13.69 -3.36
C ARG A 45 0.32 14.47 -2.25
N SER A 46 -1.02 14.48 -2.23
CA SER A 46 -1.80 15.16 -1.20
C SER A 46 -1.50 14.62 0.20
N HIS A 47 -1.36 13.29 0.33
CA HIS A 47 -1.02 12.64 1.60
C HIS A 47 0.43 12.93 2.02
N LEU A 48 1.38 12.87 1.09
CA LEU A 48 2.77 13.22 1.37
C LEU A 48 2.92 14.67 1.84
N SER A 49 2.22 15.61 1.18
CA SER A 49 2.24 17.02 1.57
C SER A 49 1.65 17.26 2.97
N LYS A 50 0.64 16.48 3.38
CA LYS A 50 0.11 16.54 4.75
C LYS A 50 1.14 16.07 5.77
N ILE A 51 1.83 14.96 5.50
CA ILE A 51 2.91 14.47 6.36
C ILE A 51 4.01 15.52 6.48
N ASP A 52 4.47 16.08 5.36
CA ASP A 52 5.51 17.13 5.34
C ASP A 52 5.10 18.33 6.19
N LYS A 53 3.83 18.75 6.11
CA LYS A 53 3.33 19.88 6.91
C LYS A 53 3.39 19.58 8.42
N VAL A 54 2.90 18.40 8.83
CA VAL A 54 2.89 17.98 10.24
C VAL A 54 4.33 17.87 10.75
N VAL A 55 5.21 17.17 10.03
CA VAL A 55 6.61 16.98 10.42
C VAL A 55 7.36 18.31 10.50
N ASN A 56 7.13 19.23 9.55
CA ASN A 56 7.76 20.56 9.59
C ASN A 56 7.36 21.38 10.82
N GLN A 57 6.12 21.26 11.30
CA GLN A 57 5.71 21.89 12.55
C GLN A 57 6.51 21.33 13.72
N GLY A 58 6.62 20.01 13.83
CA GLY A 58 7.44 19.36 14.87
C GLY A 58 8.89 19.82 14.87
N LEU A 59 9.52 19.92 13.69
CA LEU A 59 10.91 20.33 13.55
C LEU A 59 11.19 21.79 13.92
N ARG A 60 10.22 22.69 13.72
CA ARG A 60 10.41 24.14 13.89
C ARG A 60 9.92 24.69 15.22
N THR A 61 8.88 24.11 15.79
CA THR A 61 8.15 24.73 16.91
C THR A 61 8.15 23.92 18.19
N LEU A 62 8.50 22.62 18.15
CA LEU A 62 8.40 21.75 19.31
C LEU A 62 9.77 21.40 19.89
N THR A 63 9.80 21.25 21.21
CA THR A 63 10.93 20.74 21.99
C THR A 63 10.42 19.69 22.95
N TRP A 64 11.29 18.87 23.54
CA TRP A 64 10.93 17.85 24.56
C TRP A 64 10.26 18.39 25.83
N LYS A 65 10.18 19.71 26.00
CA LYS A 65 9.50 20.36 27.13
C LYS A 65 8.15 20.98 26.73
N SER A 66 7.78 20.92 25.46
CA SER A 66 6.55 21.51 24.95
C SER A 66 5.33 20.72 25.44
N HIS A 67 4.25 21.42 25.82
CA HIS A 67 3.03 20.77 26.34
C HIS A 67 2.21 20.02 25.28
N GLY A 68 2.56 20.19 23.99
CA GLY A 68 1.81 19.64 22.84
C GLY A 68 2.50 18.49 22.10
N ILE A 69 3.55 17.88 22.67
CA ILE A 69 4.32 16.82 21.99
C ILE A 69 3.45 15.60 21.74
N GLU A 70 2.71 15.13 22.75
CA GLU A 70 1.88 13.94 22.61
C GLU A 70 0.81 14.10 21.52
N ALA A 71 0.19 15.28 21.45
CA ALA A 71 -0.79 15.61 20.42
C ALA A 71 -0.14 15.59 19.02
N PHE A 72 1.04 16.21 18.88
CA PHE A 72 1.80 16.18 17.64
C PHE A 72 2.20 14.76 17.23
N ILE A 73 2.74 13.95 18.15
CA ILE A 73 3.15 12.57 17.86
C ILE A 73 1.93 11.75 17.42
N THR A 74 0.79 11.93 18.08
CA THR A 74 -0.46 11.24 17.73
C THR A 74 -0.94 11.65 16.33
N GLU A 75 -0.93 12.95 16.03
CA GLU A 75 -1.32 13.48 14.71
C GLU A 75 -0.38 12.98 13.61
N ALA A 76 0.94 13.06 13.83
CA ALA A 76 1.96 12.60 12.90
C ALA A 76 1.86 11.09 12.65
N THR A 77 1.70 10.30 13.71
CA THR A 77 1.54 8.84 13.63
C THR A 77 0.30 8.48 12.82
N THR A 78 -0.83 9.14 13.09
CA THR A 78 -2.09 8.90 12.37
C THR A 78 -1.96 9.28 10.90
N THR A 79 -1.41 10.46 10.60
CA THR A 79 -1.25 10.96 9.23
C THR A 79 -0.36 10.05 8.39
N VAL A 80 0.77 9.60 8.96
CA VAL A 80 1.71 8.69 8.30
C VAL A 80 1.10 7.31 8.11
N ARG A 81 0.37 6.81 9.11
CA ARG A 81 -0.34 5.53 9.02
C ARG A 81 -1.40 5.55 7.93
N GLU A 82 -2.21 6.59 7.83
CA GLU A 82 -3.22 6.70 6.77
C GLU A 82 -2.60 6.65 5.37
N ALA A 83 -1.46 7.34 5.16
CA ALA A 83 -0.76 7.33 3.88
C ALA A 83 -0.13 5.96 3.59
N ASP A 84 0.46 5.31 4.59
CA ASP A 84 1.03 3.96 4.48
C ASP A 84 -0.05 2.92 4.17
N ASP A 85 -1.20 2.98 4.83
CA ASP A 85 -2.34 2.08 4.59
C ASP A 85 -2.88 2.22 3.15
N ILE A 86 -2.93 3.45 2.61
CA ILE A 86 -3.32 3.73 1.23
C ILE A 86 -2.29 3.13 0.26
N LEU A 87 -0.99 3.38 0.50
CA LEU A 87 0.07 2.89 -0.36
C LEU A 87 0.14 1.36 -0.37
N CYS A 88 0.07 0.72 0.80
CA CYS A 88 0.03 -0.73 0.92
C CYS A 88 -1.15 -1.30 0.15
N THR A 89 -2.36 -0.75 0.33
CA THR A 89 -3.53 -1.26 -0.40
C THR A 89 -3.37 -1.11 -1.92
N MET A 90 -2.82 0.01 -2.39
CA MET A 90 -2.60 0.24 -3.81
C MET A 90 -1.61 -0.77 -4.39
N LYS A 91 -0.49 -1.03 -3.69
CA LYS A 91 0.53 -1.99 -4.13
C LYS A 91 0.04 -3.44 -4.05
N GLU A 92 -0.65 -3.81 -2.99
CA GLU A 92 -1.26 -5.14 -2.84
C GLU A 92 -2.29 -5.42 -3.93
N SER A 93 -3.15 -4.43 -4.23
CA SER A 93 -4.14 -4.56 -5.30
C SER A 93 -3.49 -4.68 -6.67
N LEU A 94 -2.40 -3.96 -6.93
CA LEU A 94 -1.63 -4.09 -8.17
C LEU A 94 -0.97 -5.46 -8.29
N SER A 95 -0.32 -5.94 -7.21
CA SER A 95 0.26 -7.28 -7.16
C SER A 95 -0.77 -8.36 -7.49
N HIS A 96 -1.97 -8.24 -6.92
CA HIS A 96 -3.05 -9.20 -7.19
C HIS A 96 -3.54 -9.16 -8.64
N ILE A 97 -3.58 -7.97 -9.25
CA ILE A 97 -3.90 -7.83 -10.68
C ILE A 97 -2.80 -8.48 -11.53
N ASP A 98 -1.53 -8.25 -11.20
CA ASP A 98 -0.40 -8.84 -11.92
C ASP A 98 -0.42 -10.38 -11.83
N GLU A 99 -0.70 -10.94 -10.65
CA GLU A 99 -0.85 -12.39 -10.43
C GLU A 99 -1.99 -12.99 -11.28
N LEU A 100 -3.14 -12.31 -11.36
CA LEU A 100 -4.25 -12.74 -12.22
C LEU A 100 -3.85 -12.74 -13.70
N LEU A 101 -3.16 -11.69 -14.16
CA LEU A 101 -2.72 -11.56 -15.54
C LEU A 101 -1.64 -12.59 -15.91
N GLU A 102 -0.70 -12.85 -14.99
CA GLU A 102 0.34 -13.87 -15.17
C GLU A 102 -0.28 -15.26 -15.29
N GLY A 103 -1.23 -15.61 -14.41
CA GLY A 103 -1.96 -16.88 -14.51
C GLY A 103 -2.73 -17.05 -15.84
N TRP A 104 -3.22 -15.95 -16.43
CA TRP A 104 -3.83 -16.00 -17.76
C TRP A 104 -2.80 -16.23 -18.87
N ALA A 105 -1.61 -15.66 -18.72
CA ALA A 105 -0.51 -15.76 -19.68
C ALA A 105 0.17 -17.15 -19.68
N GLU A 106 0.26 -17.82 -18.53
CA GLU A 106 0.85 -19.16 -18.40
C GLU A 106 0.14 -20.22 -19.23
N THR A 107 -1.16 -20.05 -19.45
CA THR A 107 -1.97 -21.02 -20.17
C THR A 107 -2.07 -20.63 -21.66
N ALA A 108 -1.85 -21.57 -22.58
CA ALA A 108 -2.06 -21.32 -24.00
C ALA A 108 -3.55 -21.26 -24.36
N MET A 109 -3.96 -20.39 -25.29
CA MET A 109 -5.36 -20.32 -25.76
C MET A 109 -5.81 -21.59 -26.48
N ILE A 110 -4.87 -22.27 -27.14
CA ILE A 110 -5.08 -23.54 -27.80
C ILE A 110 -3.97 -24.48 -27.32
N HIS A 111 -4.36 -25.59 -26.69
CA HIS A 111 -3.43 -26.62 -26.27
C HIS A 111 -3.33 -27.69 -27.35
N ARG A 112 -2.15 -27.83 -27.96
CA ARG A 112 -1.91 -28.91 -28.93
C ARG A 112 -1.68 -30.21 -28.16
N VAL A 113 -2.55 -31.20 -28.38
CA VAL A 113 -2.36 -32.54 -27.84
C VAL A 113 -1.20 -33.23 -28.56
N SER A 114 -0.40 -34.01 -27.84
CA SER A 114 0.79 -34.69 -28.37
C SER A 114 0.46 -35.86 -29.31
N LYS A 115 -0.71 -36.47 -29.11
CA LYS A 115 -1.23 -37.55 -29.96
C LYS A 115 -2.13 -36.97 -31.04
N SER A 116 -2.08 -37.57 -32.24
CA SER A 116 -3.05 -37.26 -33.29
C SER A 116 -4.44 -37.65 -32.80
N VAL A 117 -5.37 -36.70 -32.88
CA VAL A 117 -6.79 -36.88 -32.58
C VAL A 117 -7.59 -36.53 -33.84
N PRO A 118 -8.78 -37.12 -34.04
CA PRO A 118 -9.70 -36.70 -35.09
C PRO A 118 -10.02 -35.20 -34.96
N ILE A 119 -10.26 -34.54 -36.11
CA ILE A 119 -10.56 -33.10 -36.17
C ILE A 119 -11.76 -32.76 -35.28
N ASP A 120 -12.80 -33.59 -35.31
CA ASP A 120 -14.03 -33.40 -34.54
C ASP A 120 -13.75 -33.38 -33.01
N GLU A 121 -12.88 -34.28 -32.55
CA GLU A 121 -12.48 -34.37 -31.14
C GLU A 121 -11.61 -33.17 -30.74
N PHE A 122 -10.69 -32.75 -31.61
CA PHE A 122 -9.87 -31.56 -31.42
C PHE A 122 -10.73 -30.29 -31.29
N ASP A 123 -11.73 -30.14 -32.16
CA ASP A 123 -12.65 -29.00 -32.16
C ASP A 123 -13.49 -28.95 -30.86
N ILE A 124 -14.01 -30.09 -30.41
CA ILE A 124 -14.76 -30.19 -29.15
C ILE A 124 -13.88 -29.79 -27.96
N ASN A 125 -12.66 -30.32 -27.89
CA ASN A 125 -11.73 -30.05 -26.80
C ASN A 125 -11.25 -28.58 -26.80
N THR A 126 -10.98 -28.02 -27.98
CA THR A 126 -10.58 -26.61 -28.14
C THR A 126 -11.72 -25.68 -27.75
N LYS A 127 -12.95 -25.94 -28.21
CA LYS A 127 -14.14 -25.14 -27.82
C LYS A 127 -14.37 -25.20 -26.31
N ARG A 128 -14.22 -26.37 -25.69
CA ARG A 128 -14.33 -26.52 -24.22
C ARG A 128 -13.26 -25.72 -23.48
N GLY A 129 -12.00 -25.83 -23.91
CA GLY A 129 -10.89 -25.08 -23.30
C GLY A 129 -11.06 -23.56 -23.43
N LEU A 130 -11.48 -23.09 -24.61
CA LEU A 130 -11.79 -21.68 -24.85
C LEU A 130 -12.94 -21.18 -23.97
N ALA A 131 -14.00 -21.98 -23.78
CA ALA A 131 -15.12 -21.61 -22.92
C ALA A 131 -14.67 -21.44 -21.45
N ILE A 132 -13.86 -22.37 -20.94
CA ILE A 132 -13.29 -22.29 -19.58
C ILE A 132 -12.42 -21.05 -19.43
N LYS A 133 -11.54 -20.78 -20.40
CA LYS A 133 -10.70 -19.58 -20.38
C LYS A 133 -11.50 -18.29 -20.44
N TYR A 134 -12.51 -18.26 -21.29
CA TYR A 134 -13.39 -17.09 -21.42
C TYR A 134 -14.08 -16.81 -20.08
N GLN A 135 -14.55 -17.85 -19.39
CA GLN A 135 -15.12 -17.72 -18.05
C GLN A 135 -14.10 -17.19 -17.05
N LEU A 136 -12.89 -17.77 -17.00
CA LEU A 136 -11.81 -17.32 -16.12
C LEU A 136 -11.46 -15.84 -16.31
N ILE A 137 -11.27 -15.40 -17.56
CA ILE A 137 -10.97 -14.01 -17.90
C ILE A 137 -12.15 -13.09 -17.55
N THR A 138 -13.39 -13.55 -17.77
CA THR A 138 -14.59 -12.78 -17.42
C THR A 138 -14.72 -12.60 -15.91
N GLU A 139 -14.46 -13.65 -15.12
CA GLU A 139 -14.51 -13.60 -13.67
C GLU A 139 -13.39 -12.75 -13.08
N GLY A 140 -12.13 -12.99 -13.47
CA GLY A 140 -11.03 -12.15 -12.99
C GLY A 140 -11.12 -10.72 -13.54
N GLY A 141 -11.72 -10.48 -14.70
CA GLY A 141 -12.05 -9.14 -15.17
C GLY A 141 -13.00 -8.39 -14.24
N LYS A 142 -14.01 -9.06 -13.65
CA LYS A 142 -14.88 -8.48 -12.61
C LYS A 142 -14.10 -8.19 -11.33
N GLU A 143 -13.16 -9.06 -10.98
CA GLU A 143 -12.30 -8.89 -9.81
C GLU A 143 -11.36 -7.68 -9.96
N ILE A 144 -10.70 -7.53 -11.11
CA ILE A 144 -9.87 -6.35 -11.43
C ILE A 144 -10.70 -5.08 -11.32
N HIS A 145 -11.92 -5.05 -11.87
CA HIS A 145 -12.82 -3.89 -11.74
C HIS A 145 -13.15 -3.56 -10.27
N LYS A 146 -13.37 -4.59 -9.44
CA LYS A 146 -13.63 -4.40 -8.01
C LYS A 146 -12.41 -3.80 -7.31
N LEU A 147 -11.22 -4.35 -7.54
CA LEU A 147 -9.96 -3.86 -6.96
C LEU A 147 -9.71 -2.40 -7.35
N LEU A 148 -9.83 -2.06 -8.63
CA LEU A 148 -9.66 -0.69 -9.12
C LEU A 148 -10.65 0.27 -8.45
N LYS A 149 -11.91 -0.14 -8.28
CA LYS A 149 -12.92 0.66 -7.58
C LYS A 149 -12.56 0.89 -6.11
N ASP A 150 -12.04 -0.12 -5.44
CA ASP A 150 -11.60 -0.02 -4.03
C ASP A 150 -10.38 0.90 -3.89
N ILE A 151 -9.40 0.84 -4.81
CA ILE A 151 -8.26 1.76 -4.86
C ILE A 151 -8.72 3.21 -5.05
N VAL A 152 -9.58 3.45 -6.05
CA VAL A 152 -10.11 4.81 -6.34
C VAL A 152 -10.84 5.37 -5.11
N LYS A 153 -11.66 4.55 -4.45
CA LYS A 153 -12.36 4.93 -3.22
C LYS A 153 -11.39 5.29 -2.09
N LYS A 154 -10.30 4.53 -1.92
CA LYS A 154 -9.30 4.79 -0.88
C LYS A 154 -8.45 6.02 -1.15
N LEU A 155 -8.08 6.25 -2.41
CA LEU A 155 -7.31 7.43 -2.81
C LEU A 155 -8.09 8.74 -2.61
N LYS A 156 -9.43 8.67 -2.45
CA LYS A 156 -10.32 9.84 -2.39
C LYS A 156 -10.03 10.83 -3.53
N VAL A 157 -9.53 10.34 -4.66
CA VAL A 157 -9.33 11.11 -5.89
C VAL A 157 -10.72 11.23 -6.49
N SER A 158 -11.46 12.24 -6.02
CA SER A 158 -12.60 12.74 -6.77
C SER A 158 -12.07 13.28 -8.10
N ALA A 159 -12.67 12.80 -9.19
CA ALA A 159 -12.56 13.37 -10.52
C ALA A 159 -12.87 14.87 -10.52
#